data_AF-A0A7C6TAH4-F1
#
_entry.id   AF-A0A7C6TAH4-F1
#
_cell.length_a   1.000
_cell.length_b   1.000
_cell.length_c   1.000
_cell.angle_alpha   90.00
_cell.angle_beta   90.00
_cell.angle_gamma   90.00
#
_symmetry.space_group_name_H-M   'P 1'
#
loop_
_entity.id
_entity.type
_entity.pdbx_description
1 polymer ?
#
loop_
_entity_poly.entity_id
_entity_poly.type
_entity_poly.pdbx_seq_one_letter_code
_entity_poly.pdbx_strand_id
1 'polypeptide(L)'
;MWTLALLGLIQAPGDLTYRIQATAPVTLTLPACPEGEGHWIRAAGKRWVRVKAEQAEGALHFRLDPAGWEGGEALLVVGKTKGIDLADEQPPKVTALRVDGARVADAPTVDLDWRVAPPRQILWELEDKSRLNTDTLRILVNGQAFAPGTPGIRVNPSSAGRKLAIAVEPEKLPGMAAPAETRVVLSLSDASPTRNALERALVYRRMAPPEGGKPVAVHVDSCFEGYTPETLVDGKVMEPGATTYGVTWASAETGTPHWVVLVFDKPRAVAGVELYWAHFQGEYMVSSRYAIEAWDGARWRPLAEATGEQPAKSTTHRFAPVTTTAIRIRQPARGGHPGRPHLMWLTEIKPF
;
A
#
# COMPACT_ATOMS: atom_id res chain seq x y z
N MET A 1 -43.44 20.07 19.37
CA MET A 1 -43.38 19.25 18.14
C MET A 1 -42.51 18.06 18.48
N TRP A 2 -43.09 16.87 18.54
CA TRP A 2 -42.34 15.64 18.83
C TRP A 2 -41.82 15.08 17.52
N THR A 3 -40.50 14.91 17.41
CA THR A 3 -39.88 14.37 16.20
C THR A 3 -39.30 13.01 16.53
N LEU A 4 -39.80 11.97 15.86
CA LEU A 4 -39.18 10.64 15.82
C LEU A 4 -38.59 10.47 14.42
N ALA A 5 -37.27 10.30 14.35
CA ALA A 5 -36.59 9.86 13.15
C ALA A 5 -35.97 8.50 13.42
N LEU A 6 -36.45 7.47 12.71
CA LEU A 6 -35.87 6.13 12.73
C LEU A 6 -35.17 5.90 11.40
N LEU A 7 -33.84 5.77 11.43
CA LEU A 7 -33.08 5.33 10.27
C LEU A 7 -32.70 3.86 10.49
N GLY A 8 -33.45 2.96 9.86
CA GLY A 8 -33.15 1.53 9.84
C GLY A 8 -32.10 1.23 8.77
N LEU A 9 -30.93 0.74 9.17
CA LEU A 9 -29.93 0.16 8.26
C LEU A 9 -30.04 -1.37 8.29
N ILE A 10 -30.77 -1.94 7.32
CA ILE A 10 -30.86 -3.38 7.01
C ILE A 10 -29.59 -3.79 6.24
N GLN A 11 -28.93 -4.95 6.31
CA GLN A 11 -28.75 -6.05 7.27
C GLN A 11 -27.43 -6.71 6.83
N ALA A 12 -26.60 -7.18 7.76
CA ALA A 12 -25.92 -8.46 7.55
C ALA A 12 -26.86 -9.53 8.13
N PRO A 13 -26.97 -10.74 7.54
CA PRO A 13 -27.88 -11.77 8.04
C PRO A 13 -27.50 -12.17 9.48
N GLY A 14 -28.37 -11.84 10.45
CA GLY A 14 -28.26 -12.30 11.84
C GLY A 14 -28.36 -11.23 12.93
N ASP A 15 -28.00 -9.97 12.64
CA ASP A 15 -28.00 -8.90 13.65
C ASP A 15 -28.63 -7.62 13.09
N LEU A 16 -29.60 -7.05 13.83
CA LEU A 16 -30.25 -5.80 13.46
C LEU A 16 -29.79 -4.67 14.40
N THR A 17 -29.05 -3.72 13.84
CA THR A 17 -28.65 -2.49 14.55
C THR A 17 -29.48 -1.32 14.06
N TYR A 18 -30.13 -0.62 14.99
CA TYR A 18 -30.97 0.55 14.73
C TYR A 18 -30.34 1.78 15.36
N ARG A 19 -30.24 2.88 14.61
CA ARG A 19 -29.99 4.20 15.17
C ARG A 19 -31.34 4.88 15.42
N ILE A 20 -31.54 5.30 16.66
CA ILE A 20 -32.80 5.85 17.13
C ILE A 20 -32.54 7.30 17.54
N GLN A 21 -33.35 8.22 17.04
CA GLN A 21 -33.38 9.60 17.50
C GLN A 21 -34.76 9.96 18.01
N ALA A 22 -34.86 10.26 19.31
CA ALA A 22 -36.10 10.55 20.00
C ALA A 22 -35.88 11.58 21.12
N THR A 23 -36.85 12.47 21.30
CA THR A 23 -36.88 13.46 22.41
C THR A 23 -38.01 13.17 23.41
N ALA A 24 -38.76 12.08 23.22
CA ALA A 24 -39.83 11.60 24.08
C ALA A 24 -39.77 10.07 24.19
N PRO A 25 -40.38 9.47 25.23
CA PRO A 25 -40.58 8.03 25.28
C PRO A 25 -41.24 7.50 24.00
N VAL A 26 -40.70 6.40 23.47
CA VAL A 26 -41.17 5.75 22.24
C VAL A 26 -41.34 4.26 22.43
N THR A 27 -42.26 3.68 21.65
CA THR A 27 -42.36 2.23 21.47
C THR A 27 -41.90 1.89 20.06
N LEU A 28 -40.86 1.07 19.94
CA LEU A 28 -40.42 0.51 18.66
C LEU A 28 -40.99 -0.89 18.49
N THR A 29 -41.70 -1.10 17.39
CA THR A 29 -42.20 -2.41 16.96
C THR A 29 -41.34 -2.90 15.81
N LEU A 30 -40.68 -4.04 16.00
CA LEU A 30 -39.76 -4.65 15.03
C LEU A 30 -40.25 -6.07 14.68
N PRO A 31 -40.00 -6.58 13.47
CA PRO A 31 -40.32 -7.97 13.15
C PRO A 31 -39.58 -8.92 14.10
N ALA A 32 -40.15 -10.11 14.35
CA ALA A 32 -39.44 -11.16 15.06
C ALA A 32 -38.06 -11.40 14.42
N CYS A 33 -37.04 -11.42 15.25
CA CYS A 33 -35.64 -11.60 14.84
C CYS A 33 -35.16 -13.00 15.22
N PRO A 34 -34.09 -13.50 14.59
CA PRO A 34 -33.45 -14.74 15.01
C PRO A 34 -33.10 -14.72 16.51
N GLU A 35 -33.17 -15.88 17.16
CA GLU A 35 -32.69 -16.01 18.54
C GLU A 35 -31.21 -15.63 18.62
N GLY A 36 -30.89 -14.78 19.60
CA GLY A 36 -29.54 -14.34 19.91
C GLY A 36 -29.31 -14.29 21.41
N GLU A 37 -28.17 -13.75 21.84
CA GLU A 37 -27.83 -13.65 23.26
C GLU A 37 -28.72 -12.65 24.02
N GLY A 38 -29.50 -11.82 23.30
CA GLY A 38 -30.42 -10.81 23.83
C GLY A 38 -30.52 -9.54 22.97
N HIS A 39 -30.92 -8.43 23.59
CA HIS A 39 -30.98 -7.11 22.97
C HIS A 39 -30.26 -6.08 23.86
N TRP A 40 -29.62 -5.09 23.25
CA TRP A 40 -28.82 -4.09 23.97
C TRP A 40 -29.05 -2.70 23.40
N ILE A 41 -29.04 -1.70 24.27
CA ILE A 41 -29.08 -0.30 23.88
C ILE A 41 -27.89 0.45 24.44
N ARG A 42 -27.39 1.42 23.68
CA ARG A 42 -26.39 2.40 24.14
C ARG A 42 -26.74 3.78 23.65
N ALA A 43 -26.97 4.70 24.57
CA ALA A 43 -27.00 6.13 24.26
C ALA A 43 -25.57 6.67 24.09
N ALA A 44 -25.39 7.77 23.36
CA ALA A 44 -24.09 8.41 23.20
C ALA A 44 -23.39 8.66 24.57
N GLY A 45 -22.09 8.35 24.65
CA GLY A 45 -21.29 8.49 25.87
C GLY A 45 -21.60 7.51 27.01
N LYS A 46 -22.59 6.62 26.86
CA LYS A 46 -23.01 5.67 27.90
C LYS A 46 -22.53 4.24 27.63
N ARG A 47 -22.65 3.38 28.65
CA ARG A 47 -22.40 1.93 28.54
C ARG A 47 -23.57 1.22 27.87
N TRP A 48 -23.30 0.08 27.25
CA TRP A 48 -24.34 -0.82 26.76
C TRP A 48 -25.15 -1.40 27.92
N VAL A 49 -26.48 -1.36 27.78
CA VAL A 49 -27.44 -1.91 28.74
C VAL A 49 -28.32 -2.93 28.04
N ARG A 50 -28.49 -4.10 28.66
CA ARG A 50 -29.40 -5.13 28.15
C ARG A 50 -30.83 -4.65 28.30
N VAL A 51 -31.63 -4.77 27.24
CA VAL A 51 -33.05 -4.41 27.23
C VAL A 51 -33.90 -5.64 26.99
N LYS A 52 -35.13 -5.62 27.52
CA LYS A 52 -36.14 -6.65 27.26
C LYS A 52 -37.08 -6.15 26.16
N ALA A 53 -37.44 -7.05 25.27
CA ALA A 53 -38.52 -6.85 24.33
C ALA A 53 -39.76 -7.61 24.83
N GLU A 54 -40.93 -7.03 24.64
CA GLU A 54 -42.19 -7.77 24.76
C GLU A 54 -42.48 -8.41 23.40
N GLN A 55 -42.77 -9.71 23.38
CA GLN A 55 -43.12 -10.41 22.15
C GLN A 55 -44.64 -10.54 22.06
N ALA A 56 -45.24 -9.98 21.02
CA ALA A 56 -46.65 -10.09 20.73
C ALA A 56 -46.86 -10.15 19.21
N GLU A 57 -47.80 -10.98 18.76
CA GLU A 57 -48.22 -11.05 17.34
C GLU A 57 -47.07 -11.25 16.33
N GLY A 58 -45.99 -11.94 16.71
CA GLY A 58 -44.82 -12.15 15.85
C GLY A 58 -43.90 -10.93 15.70
N ALA A 59 -44.04 -9.94 16.58
CA ALA A 59 -43.21 -8.75 16.65
C ALA A 59 -42.52 -8.61 18.02
N LEU A 60 -41.44 -7.83 18.04
CA LEU A 60 -40.74 -7.39 19.24
C LEU A 60 -41.08 -5.92 19.52
N HIS A 61 -41.56 -5.65 20.74
CA HIS A 61 -41.88 -4.30 21.20
C HIS A 61 -40.85 -3.83 22.23
N PHE A 62 -40.20 -2.70 21.95
CA PHE A 62 -39.25 -2.06 22.85
C PHE A 62 -39.82 -0.73 23.33
N ARG A 63 -40.03 -0.59 24.64
CA ARG A 63 -40.33 0.69 25.26
C ARG A 63 -39.03 1.37 25.66
N LEU A 64 -38.74 2.49 25.02
CA LEU A 64 -37.49 3.22 25.20
C LEU A 64 -37.77 4.63 25.73
N ASP A 65 -36.97 5.05 26.71
CA ASP A 65 -37.04 6.38 27.28
C ASP A 65 -35.75 7.14 26.96
N PRO A 66 -35.82 8.21 26.13
CA PRO A 66 -34.65 9.02 25.80
C PRO A 66 -34.23 9.96 26.92
N ALA A 67 -34.88 9.93 28.09
CA ALA A 67 -34.42 10.65 29.27
C ALA A 67 -32.94 10.32 29.56
N GLY A 68 -32.07 11.29 29.29
CA GLY A 68 -30.62 11.18 29.44
C GLY A 68 -29.87 10.59 28.24
N TRP A 69 -30.47 10.49 27.06
CA TRP A 69 -29.70 10.27 25.82
C TRP A 69 -29.13 11.62 25.37
N GLU A 70 -27.80 11.72 25.30
CA GLU A 70 -27.17 12.92 24.76
C GLU A 70 -27.59 13.10 23.29
N GLY A 71 -28.10 14.29 22.95
CA GLY A 71 -28.67 14.57 21.62
C GLY A 71 -29.94 13.80 21.27
N GLY A 72 -30.54 13.07 22.22
CA GLY A 72 -31.70 12.20 21.98
C GLY A 72 -31.36 10.97 21.14
N GLU A 73 -30.10 10.55 21.09
CA GLU A 73 -29.64 9.44 20.23
C GLU A 73 -29.24 8.17 21.00
N ALA A 74 -29.60 7.02 20.43
CA ALA A 74 -29.14 5.71 20.88
C ALA A 74 -28.98 4.70 19.74
N LEU A 75 -28.10 3.72 19.95
CA LEU A 75 -27.97 2.51 19.14
C LEU A 75 -28.66 1.35 19.85
N LEU A 76 -29.59 0.69 19.16
CA LEU A 76 -30.24 -0.54 19.61
C LEU A 76 -29.75 -1.72 18.77
N VAL A 77 -29.19 -2.72 19.43
CA VAL A 77 -28.79 -4.01 18.84
C VAL A 77 -29.83 -5.05 19.25
N VAL A 78 -30.48 -5.63 18.25
CA VAL A 78 -31.51 -6.64 18.45
C VAL A 78 -30.97 -8.00 18.04
N GLY A 79 -30.98 -8.97 18.96
CA GLY A 79 -30.64 -10.35 18.67
C GLY A 79 -29.14 -10.60 18.57
N LYS A 80 -28.31 -9.89 19.34
CA LYS A 80 -26.83 -9.97 19.27
C LYS A 80 -26.37 -11.43 19.17
N THR A 81 -25.67 -11.75 18.10
CA THR A 81 -25.13 -13.08 17.88
C THR A 81 -23.75 -13.25 18.53
N LYS A 82 -23.33 -14.52 18.67
CA LYS A 82 -22.02 -14.88 19.20
C LYS A 82 -20.91 -14.33 18.30
N GLY A 83 -19.90 -13.70 18.90
CA GLY A 83 -18.74 -13.16 18.18
C GLY A 83 -18.80 -11.65 17.91
N ILE A 84 -19.89 -10.97 18.26
CA ILE A 84 -19.93 -9.49 18.35
C ILE A 84 -19.46 -9.06 19.73
N ASP A 85 -18.51 -8.12 19.78
CA ASP A 85 -18.15 -7.41 20.99
C ASP A 85 -18.77 -6.00 20.95
N LEU A 86 -19.70 -5.72 21.87
CA LEU A 86 -20.37 -4.42 21.91
C LEU A 86 -19.43 -3.30 22.35
N ALA A 87 -18.40 -3.62 23.15
CA ALA A 87 -17.43 -2.64 23.64
C ALA A 87 -16.35 -2.31 22.59
N ASP A 88 -16.46 -2.89 21.40
CA ASP A 88 -15.52 -2.72 20.33
C ASP A 88 -15.82 -1.49 19.49
N GLU A 89 -14.93 -0.51 19.60
CA GLU A 89 -15.01 0.78 18.89
C GLU A 89 -13.80 0.97 17.97
N GLN A 90 -12.99 -0.07 17.79
CA GLN A 90 -11.78 -0.02 16.98
C GLN A 90 -12.02 -0.71 15.64
N PRO A 91 -11.44 -0.19 14.54
CA PRO A 91 -11.47 -0.89 13.27
C PRO A 91 -10.61 -2.16 13.31
N PRO A 92 -10.85 -3.08 12.35
CA PRO A 92 -9.98 -4.23 12.14
C PRO A 92 -8.52 -3.87 12.09
N LYS A 93 -7.68 -4.67 12.74
CA LYS A 93 -6.24 -4.44 12.81
C LYS A 93 -5.51 -5.31 11.79
N VAL A 94 -4.58 -4.70 11.05
CA VAL A 94 -3.57 -5.44 10.29
C VAL A 94 -2.54 -6.00 11.26
N THR A 95 -2.50 -7.32 11.39
CA THR A 95 -1.51 -8.04 12.20
C THR A 95 -0.23 -8.33 11.42
N ALA A 96 -0.33 -8.49 10.10
CA ALA A 96 0.81 -8.51 9.19
C ALA A 96 0.40 -8.08 7.78
N LEU A 97 1.32 -7.38 7.12
CA LEU A 97 1.36 -7.22 5.68
C LEU A 97 2.60 -7.94 5.16
N ARG A 98 2.42 -8.79 4.14
CA ARG A 98 3.52 -9.46 3.46
C ARG A 98 3.45 -9.21 1.96
N VAL A 99 4.60 -8.97 1.36
CA VAL A 99 4.78 -8.84 -0.07
C VAL A 99 5.81 -9.86 -0.49
N ASP A 100 5.41 -10.79 -1.36
CA ASP A 100 6.25 -11.91 -1.80
C ASP A 100 6.86 -12.71 -0.62
N GLY A 101 6.08 -12.85 0.46
CA GLY A 101 6.47 -13.53 1.71
C GLY A 101 7.24 -12.67 2.71
N ALA A 102 7.88 -11.59 2.27
CA ALA A 102 8.60 -10.67 3.14
C ALA A 102 7.65 -9.75 3.91
N ARG A 103 7.88 -9.56 5.21
CA ARG A 103 7.06 -8.66 6.04
C ARG A 103 7.35 -7.21 5.68
N VAL A 104 6.29 -6.43 5.50
CA VAL A 104 6.33 -4.98 5.26
C VAL A 104 5.61 -4.29 6.42
N ALA A 105 6.07 -3.09 6.79
CA ALA A 105 5.40 -2.29 7.81
C ALA A 105 4.00 -1.88 7.34
N ASP A 106 2.99 -2.02 8.21
CA ASP A 106 1.64 -1.54 7.92
C ASP A 106 1.60 -0.01 8.02
N ALA A 107 0.86 0.60 7.09
CA ALA A 107 0.55 2.03 7.06
C ALA A 107 -0.74 2.23 6.26
N PRO A 108 -1.46 3.36 6.40
CA PRO A 108 -2.65 3.65 5.60
C PRO A 108 -2.41 3.53 4.08
N THR A 109 -1.23 3.95 3.62
CA THR A 109 -0.71 3.65 2.28
C THR A 109 0.73 3.18 2.40
N VAL A 110 1.02 2.00 1.86
CA VAL A 110 2.38 1.44 1.76
C VAL A 110 2.87 1.62 0.32
N ASP A 111 3.93 2.39 0.13
CA ASP A 111 4.59 2.54 -1.18
C ASP A 111 5.77 1.57 -1.27
N LEU A 112 5.72 0.64 -2.23
CA LEU A 112 6.80 -0.31 -2.49
C LEU A 112 7.88 0.22 -3.44
N ASP A 113 7.84 1.52 -3.76
CA ASP A 113 8.73 2.19 -4.70
C ASP A 113 8.59 1.57 -6.11
N TRP A 114 9.54 1.91 -6.98
CA TRP A 114 9.69 1.29 -8.30
C TRP A 114 10.22 -0.14 -8.20
N ARG A 115 9.57 -1.02 -8.96
CA ARG A 115 9.84 -2.45 -9.04
C ARG A 115 10.09 -2.88 -10.47
N VAL A 116 10.95 -3.87 -10.64
CA VAL A 116 11.22 -4.50 -11.95
C VAL A 116 10.08 -5.42 -12.37
N ALA A 117 9.36 -5.99 -11.39
CA ALA A 117 8.19 -6.82 -11.60
C ALA A 117 7.09 -6.49 -10.57
N PRO A 118 5.81 -6.69 -10.93
CA PRO A 118 4.71 -6.66 -9.97
C PRO A 118 4.97 -7.59 -8.77
N PRO A 119 4.43 -7.29 -7.58
CA PRO A 119 4.33 -8.29 -6.52
C PRO A 119 3.68 -9.57 -7.05
N ARG A 120 4.29 -10.72 -6.77
CA ARG A 120 3.67 -12.02 -7.04
C ARG A 120 2.50 -12.26 -6.10
N GLN A 121 2.62 -11.79 -4.86
CA GLN A 121 1.56 -11.85 -3.86
C GLN A 121 1.65 -10.70 -2.86
N ILE A 122 0.51 -10.10 -2.57
CA ILE A 122 0.27 -9.21 -1.43
C ILE A 122 -0.65 -9.96 -0.48
N LEU A 123 -0.25 -10.10 0.79
CA LEU A 123 -1.00 -10.81 1.82
C LEU A 123 -1.24 -9.90 3.02
N TRP A 124 -2.50 -9.60 3.30
CA TRP A 124 -2.94 -8.96 4.53
C TRP A 124 -3.49 -10.01 5.50
N GLU A 125 -3.01 -9.99 6.74
CA GLU A 125 -3.51 -10.78 7.85
C GLU A 125 -4.20 -9.83 8.84
N LEU A 126 -5.50 -9.97 9.00
CA LEU A 126 -6.35 -9.09 9.81
C LEU A 126 -6.87 -9.81 11.05
N GLU A 127 -7.05 -9.06 12.13
CA GLU A 127 -7.69 -9.53 13.36
C GLU A 127 -8.55 -8.43 13.98
N ASP A 128 -9.64 -8.84 14.61
CA ASP A 128 -10.56 -7.96 15.32
C ASP A 128 -11.18 -8.67 16.54
N LYS A 129 -11.68 -7.90 17.52
CA LYS A 129 -12.40 -8.44 18.69
C LYS A 129 -13.79 -8.91 18.29
N SER A 130 -14.46 -8.15 17.43
CA SER A 130 -15.68 -8.54 16.74
C SER A 130 -15.34 -9.44 15.56
N ARG A 131 -16.32 -10.23 15.09
CA ARG A 131 -16.15 -10.95 13.82
C ARG A 131 -15.96 -9.96 12.68
N LEU A 132 -15.10 -10.30 11.73
CA LEU A 132 -14.89 -9.55 10.51
C LEU A 132 -16.06 -9.80 9.55
N ASN A 133 -16.60 -8.73 8.96
CA ASN A 133 -17.74 -8.81 8.06
C ASN A 133 -17.25 -8.95 6.60
N THR A 134 -17.04 -10.19 6.15
CA THR A 134 -16.53 -10.48 4.81
C THR A 134 -17.43 -9.99 3.67
N ASP A 135 -18.72 -9.76 3.92
CA ASP A 135 -19.65 -9.21 2.91
C ASP A 135 -19.35 -7.73 2.61
N THR A 136 -18.69 -7.04 3.54
CA THR A 136 -18.21 -5.66 3.36
C THR A 136 -16.83 -5.60 2.72
N LEU A 137 -16.16 -6.74 2.52
CA LEU A 137 -14.85 -6.78 1.90
C LEU A 137 -14.90 -6.17 0.50
N ARG A 138 -14.09 -5.14 0.26
CA ARG A 138 -13.84 -4.59 -1.06
C ARG A 138 -12.35 -4.63 -1.35
N ILE A 139 -12.03 -5.13 -2.54
CA ILE A 139 -10.67 -5.14 -3.07
C ILE A 139 -10.73 -4.37 -4.39
N LEU A 140 -10.04 -3.24 -4.45
CA LEU A 140 -9.92 -2.44 -5.67
C LEU A 140 -8.48 -2.51 -6.16
N VAL A 141 -8.27 -2.74 -7.46
CA VAL A 141 -6.97 -2.56 -8.11
C VAL A 141 -7.13 -1.54 -9.22
N ASN A 142 -6.43 -0.40 -9.08
CA ASN A 142 -6.56 0.75 -9.98
C ASN A 142 -8.02 1.22 -10.15
N GLY A 143 -8.80 1.17 -9.07
CA GLY A 143 -10.22 1.54 -9.05
C GLY A 143 -11.18 0.44 -9.54
N GLN A 144 -10.69 -0.63 -10.16
CA GLN A 144 -11.51 -1.77 -10.55
C GLN A 144 -11.76 -2.71 -9.36
N ALA A 145 -13.02 -3.06 -9.11
CA ALA A 145 -13.40 -3.95 -8.02
C ALA A 145 -13.25 -5.43 -8.37
N PHE A 146 -12.77 -6.22 -7.41
CA PHE A 146 -12.60 -7.67 -7.53
C PHE A 146 -13.31 -8.38 -6.38
N ALA A 147 -14.14 -9.37 -6.71
CA ALA A 147 -14.84 -10.18 -5.73
C ALA A 147 -13.94 -11.30 -5.17
N PRO A 148 -14.15 -11.75 -3.92
CA PRO A 148 -13.54 -12.96 -3.40
C PRO A 148 -13.75 -14.16 -4.37
N GLY A 149 -12.71 -14.95 -4.59
CA GLY A 149 -12.75 -16.11 -5.50
C GLY A 149 -12.42 -15.80 -6.97
N THR A 150 -12.32 -14.51 -7.34
CA THR A 150 -11.72 -14.14 -8.64
C THR A 150 -10.30 -14.70 -8.74
N PRO A 151 -9.84 -15.18 -9.92
CA PRO A 151 -8.44 -15.56 -10.09
C PRO A 151 -7.50 -14.49 -9.56
N GLY A 152 -6.55 -14.89 -8.70
CA GLY A 152 -5.64 -13.98 -8.02
C GLY A 152 -6.13 -13.41 -6.69
N ILE A 153 -7.39 -13.62 -6.29
CA ILE A 153 -7.93 -13.24 -4.98
C ILE A 153 -8.24 -14.47 -4.14
N ARG A 154 -7.61 -14.59 -2.97
CA ARG A 154 -7.96 -15.61 -1.96
C ARG A 154 -8.30 -14.96 -0.63
N VAL A 155 -9.38 -15.43 -0.02
CA VAL A 155 -9.95 -14.89 1.22
C VAL A 155 -10.19 -16.07 2.16
N ASN A 156 -9.45 -16.13 3.26
CA ASN A 156 -9.45 -17.26 4.18
C ASN A 156 -9.83 -16.79 5.59
N PRO A 157 -11.13 -16.76 5.94
CA PRO A 157 -11.57 -16.45 7.29
C PRO A 157 -11.26 -17.62 8.24
N SER A 158 -10.92 -17.29 9.49
CA SER A 158 -10.87 -18.28 10.57
C SER A 158 -12.27 -18.81 10.91
N SER A 159 -12.34 -20.00 11.52
CA SER A 159 -13.61 -20.61 11.96
C SER A 159 -14.40 -19.74 12.94
N ALA A 160 -13.71 -18.95 13.76
CA ALA A 160 -14.33 -18.00 14.69
C ALA A 160 -14.71 -16.65 14.03
N GLY A 161 -14.28 -16.40 12.80
CA GLY A 161 -14.55 -15.16 12.04
C GLY A 161 -13.79 -13.92 12.51
N ARG A 162 -12.94 -14.01 13.54
CA ARG A 162 -12.18 -12.86 14.10
C ARG A 162 -10.85 -12.59 13.40
N LYS A 163 -10.36 -13.57 12.65
CA LYS A 163 -9.15 -13.46 11.84
C LYS A 163 -9.47 -13.69 10.37
N LEU A 164 -8.77 -12.99 9.49
CA LEU A 164 -8.92 -13.10 8.05
C LEU A 164 -7.59 -12.91 7.34
N ALA A 165 -7.24 -13.84 6.45
CA ALA A 165 -6.12 -13.68 5.53
C ALA A 165 -6.63 -13.38 4.11
N ILE A 166 -6.09 -12.33 3.49
CA ILE A 166 -6.48 -11.86 2.15
C ILE A 166 -5.22 -11.82 1.28
N ALA A 167 -5.16 -12.68 0.27
CA ALA A 167 -4.09 -12.70 -0.70
C ALA A 167 -4.56 -12.12 -2.05
N VAL A 168 -3.78 -11.21 -2.60
CA VAL A 168 -3.94 -10.62 -3.93
C VAL A 168 -2.71 -10.94 -4.77
N GLU A 169 -2.89 -11.53 -5.94
CA GLU A 169 -1.84 -11.82 -6.94
C GLU A 169 -2.14 -10.98 -8.19
N PRO A 170 -1.62 -9.74 -8.28
CA PRO A 170 -1.98 -8.76 -9.32
C PRO A 170 -1.93 -9.29 -10.76
N GLU A 171 -0.92 -10.10 -11.10
CA GLU A 171 -0.73 -10.62 -12.47
C GLU A 171 -1.78 -11.67 -12.87
N LYS A 172 -2.53 -12.23 -11.92
CA LYS A 172 -3.60 -13.20 -12.19
C LYS A 172 -4.97 -12.56 -12.30
N LEU A 173 -5.08 -11.25 -12.05
CA LEU A 173 -6.34 -10.54 -12.08
C LEU A 173 -6.83 -10.35 -13.53
N PRO A 174 -8.06 -10.74 -13.86
CA PRO A 174 -8.59 -10.63 -15.21
C PRO A 174 -8.79 -9.17 -15.61
N GLY A 175 -8.50 -8.86 -16.87
CA GLY A 175 -8.70 -7.52 -17.44
C GLY A 175 -7.67 -6.47 -16.99
N MET A 176 -6.64 -6.86 -16.25
CA MET A 176 -5.56 -5.95 -15.85
C MET A 176 -4.50 -5.85 -16.94
N ALA A 177 -4.39 -4.67 -17.56
CA ALA A 177 -3.13 -4.26 -18.14
C ALA A 177 -2.12 -3.99 -17.01
N ALA A 178 -0.82 -4.04 -17.29
CA ALA A 178 0.22 -3.67 -16.32
C ALA A 178 0.56 -2.17 -16.49
N PRO A 179 -0.12 -1.24 -15.79
CA PRO A 179 0.23 0.17 -15.86
C PRO A 179 1.59 0.45 -15.21
N ALA A 180 2.12 1.64 -15.48
CA ALA A 180 3.32 2.13 -14.83
C ALA A 180 3.16 2.27 -13.30
N GLU A 181 1.97 2.59 -12.80
CA GLU A 181 1.66 2.64 -11.37
C GLU A 181 0.44 1.77 -11.08
N THR A 182 0.51 0.93 -10.04
CA THR A 182 -0.61 0.12 -9.56
C THR A 182 -0.91 0.43 -8.10
N ARG A 183 -2.19 0.65 -7.79
CA ARG A 183 -2.73 0.85 -6.44
C ARG A 183 -3.72 -0.26 -6.11
N VAL A 184 -3.42 -1.04 -5.07
CA VAL A 184 -4.32 -2.04 -4.50
C VAL A 184 -4.92 -1.47 -3.21
N VAL A 185 -6.24 -1.37 -3.13
CA VAL A 185 -6.98 -0.90 -1.96
C VAL A 185 -7.80 -2.04 -1.38
N LEU A 186 -7.71 -2.21 -0.07
CA LEU A 186 -8.48 -3.14 0.73
C LEU A 186 -9.34 -2.33 1.70
N SER A 187 -10.65 -2.60 1.73
CA SER A 187 -11.51 -2.13 2.81
C SER A 187 -12.40 -3.22 3.38
N LEU A 188 -12.62 -3.17 4.69
CA LEU A 188 -13.36 -4.18 5.45
C LEU A 188 -13.88 -3.60 6.75
N SER A 189 -15.15 -3.86 7.07
CA SER A 189 -15.71 -3.57 8.39
C SER A 189 -15.71 -4.81 9.28
N ASP A 190 -15.73 -4.57 10.59
CA ASP A 190 -16.13 -5.57 11.57
C ASP A 190 -17.68 -5.73 11.61
N ALA A 191 -18.14 -6.64 12.46
CA ALA A 191 -19.55 -6.83 12.80
C ALA A 191 -19.98 -6.05 14.05
N SER A 192 -19.15 -5.12 14.56
CA SER A 192 -19.52 -4.29 15.69
C SER A 192 -20.69 -3.37 15.32
N PRO A 193 -21.53 -2.93 16.28
CA PRO A 193 -22.64 -2.03 15.99
C PRO A 193 -22.18 -0.67 15.44
N THR A 194 -20.96 -0.23 15.76
CA THR A 194 -20.38 1.01 15.23
C THR A 194 -19.80 0.85 13.82
N ARG A 195 -19.71 -0.39 13.31
CA ARG A 195 -19.23 -0.74 11.96
C ARG A 195 -17.88 -0.11 11.64
N ASN A 196 -16.94 -0.28 12.56
CA ASN A 196 -15.61 0.30 12.39
C ASN A 196 -14.98 -0.31 11.12
N ALA A 197 -14.37 0.53 10.29
CA ALA A 197 -13.87 0.14 8.99
C ALA A 197 -12.36 0.33 8.90
N LEU A 198 -11.68 -0.71 8.39
CA LEU A 198 -10.31 -0.65 7.96
C LEU A 198 -10.27 -0.26 6.49
N GLU A 199 -9.40 0.69 6.14
CA GLU A 199 -8.94 0.91 4.77
C GLU A 199 -7.42 0.88 4.73
N ARG A 200 -6.87 0.17 3.75
CA ARG A 200 -5.44 0.09 3.46
C ARG A 200 -5.19 0.16 1.98
N ALA A 201 -4.10 0.82 1.61
CA ALA A 201 -3.62 0.82 0.24
C ALA A 201 -2.17 0.36 0.16
N LEU A 202 -1.84 -0.28 -0.95
CA LEU A 202 -0.48 -0.58 -1.35
C LEU A 202 -0.28 -0.08 -2.78
N VAL A 203 0.80 0.68 -2.99
CA VAL A 203 1.17 1.26 -4.28
C VAL A 203 2.52 0.70 -4.71
N TYR A 204 2.67 0.41 -5.99
CA TYR A 204 3.97 0.12 -6.59
C TYR A 204 4.02 0.66 -8.01
N ARG A 205 5.23 0.97 -8.48
CA ARG A 205 5.48 1.39 -9.87
C ARG A 205 6.27 0.33 -10.60
N ARG A 206 5.98 0.10 -11.88
CA ARG A 206 6.65 -0.89 -12.71
C ARG A 206 7.59 -0.19 -13.67
N MET A 207 8.86 -0.58 -13.64
CA MET A 207 9.82 -0.23 -14.68
C MET A 207 9.55 -1.06 -15.93
N ALA A 208 9.48 -0.41 -17.08
CA ALA A 208 9.32 -1.10 -18.34
C ALA A 208 10.55 -1.98 -18.64
N PRO A 209 10.37 -3.21 -19.15
CA PRO A 209 11.49 -3.99 -19.66
C PRO A 209 12.12 -3.30 -20.90
N PRO A 210 13.31 -3.75 -21.34
CA PRO A 210 13.89 -3.30 -22.60
C PRO A 210 12.93 -3.45 -23.78
N GLU A 211 12.86 -2.42 -24.63
CA GLU A 211 12.14 -2.46 -25.89
C GLU A 211 12.80 -3.45 -26.87
N GLY A 212 12.00 -3.98 -27.81
CA GLY A 212 12.37 -5.09 -28.71
C GLY A 212 13.83 -5.09 -29.20
N GLY A 213 14.60 -6.09 -28.73
CA GLY A 213 15.98 -6.34 -29.13
C GLY A 213 17.05 -5.59 -28.33
N LYS A 214 16.68 -4.60 -27.50
CA LYS A 214 17.65 -3.89 -26.64
C LYS A 214 18.06 -4.78 -25.45
N PRO A 215 19.36 -4.86 -25.10
CA PRO A 215 19.82 -5.64 -23.97
C PRO A 215 19.47 -5.02 -22.61
N VAL A 216 19.29 -3.70 -22.56
CA VAL A 216 19.10 -2.92 -21.32
C VAL A 216 18.08 -1.81 -21.55
N ALA A 217 17.24 -1.55 -20.55
CA ALA A 217 16.44 -0.35 -20.42
C ALA A 217 16.96 0.47 -19.24
N VAL A 218 17.05 1.78 -19.42
CA VAL A 218 17.44 2.73 -18.38
C VAL A 218 16.21 3.43 -17.87
N HIS A 219 16.05 3.44 -16.55
CA HIS A 219 15.03 4.20 -15.85
C HIS A 219 15.71 5.15 -14.88
N VAL A 220 15.17 6.35 -14.72
CA VAL A 220 15.68 7.37 -13.80
C VAL A 220 14.53 8.02 -13.06
N ASP A 221 14.81 8.61 -11.90
CA ASP A 221 13.79 9.37 -11.16
C ASP A 221 13.34 10.63 -11.88
N SER A 222 14.29 11.29 -12.57
CA SER A 222 14.10 12.57 -13.22
C SER A 222 15.20 12.84 -14.26
N CYS A 223 14.96 13.81 -15.12
CA CYS A 223 15.95 14.39 -16.01
C CYS A 223 15.97 15.90 -15.84
N PHE A 224 17.17 16.49 -15.80
CA PHE A 224 17.33 17.91 -16.06
C PHE A 224 16.87 18.20 -17.50
N GLU A 225 16.30 19.39 -17.73
CA GLU A 225 15.78 19.77 -19.05
C GLU A 225 16.85 19.61 -20.16
N GLY A 226 16.50 18.93 -21.24
CA GLY A 226 17.40 18.66 -22.37
C GLY A 226 18.35 17.46 -22.20
N TYR A 227 18.34 16.78 -21.04
CA TYR A 227 19.11 15.56 -20.79
C TYR A 227 18.22 14.32 -20.95
N THR A 228 18.83 13.21 -21.35
CA THR A 228 18.10 11.95 -21.56
C THR A 228 18.89 10.77 -20.98
N PRO A 229 18.20 9.76 -20.41
CA PRO A 229 18.85 8.66 -19.70
C PRO A 229 19.53 7.64 -20.63
N GLU A 230 19.24 7.64 -21.93
CA GLU A 230 19.79 6.69 -22.90
C GLU A 230 21.31 6.81 -23.03
N THR A 231 21.87 7.99 -22.75
CA THR A 231 23.32 8.24 -22.73
C THR A 231 24.06 7.33 -21.76
N LEU A 232 23.40 6.86 -20.69
CA LEU A 232 24.04 6.07 -19.63
C LEU A 232 24.43 4.65 -20.06
N VAL A 233 24.01 4.21 -21.24
CA VAL A 233 24.28 2.87 -21.78
C VAL A 233 24.60 2.90 -23.27
N ASP A 234 24.96 4.07 -23.82
CA ASP A 234 25.21 4.22 -25.26
C ASP A 234 26.67 3.95 -25.65
N GLY A 235 27.52 3.66 -24.66
CA GLY A 235 28.94 3.34 -24.83
C GLY A 235 29.84 4.57 -24.93
N LYS A 236 29.29 5.79 -24.91
CA LYS A 236 30.07 7.03 -25.02
C LYS A 236 30.39 7.56 -23.63
N VAL A 237 31.67 7.81 -23.42
CA VAL A 237 32.15 8.47 -22.20
C VAL A 237 32.53 9.90 -22.55
N MET A 238 32.02 10.86 -21.78
CA MET A 238 32.37 12.26 -21.92
C MET A 238 33.89 12.48 -21.73
N GLU A 239 34.49 13.21 -22.65
CA GLU A 239 35.86 13.72 -22.50
C GLU A 239 35.87 15.14 -21.92
N PRO A 240 36.89 15.53 -21.14
CA PRO A 240 37.01 16.88 -20.61
C PRO A 240 36.91 17.96 -21.69
N GLY A 241 36.10 18.99 -21.44
CA GLY A 241 35.90 20.11 -22.36
C GLY A 241 34.89 19.85 -23.50
N ALA A 242 34.36 18.63 -23.61
CA ALA A 242 33.25 18.36 -24.52
C ALA A 242 31.92 18.99 -24.02
N THR A 243 30.92 19.07 -24.90
CA THR A 243 29.55 19.38 -24.50
C THR A 243 29.01 18.29 -23.59
N THR A 244 28.17 18.64 -22.62
CA THR A 244 27.48 17.68 -21.76
C THR A 244 26.22 17.11 -22.40
N TYR A 245 25.60 17.84 -23.34
CA TYR A 245 24.38 17.42 -24.03
C TYR A 245 24.64 16.26 -25.00
N GLY A 246 23.79 15.24 -24.96
CA GLY A 246 23.85 14.08 -25.85
C GLY A 246 24.94 13.04 -25.52
N VAL A 247 25.69 13.24 -24.44
CA VAL A 247 26.72 12.30 -23.94
C VAL A 247 26.65 12.10 -22.41
N THR A 248 25.81 12.86 -21.71
CA THR A 248 25.57 12.68 -20.28
C THR A 248 24.09 12.69 -19.96
N TRP A 249 23.76 12.13 -18.79
CA TRP A 249 22.48 12.28 -18.13
C TRP A 249 22.70 13.03 -16.81
N ALA A 250 21.81 13.99 -16.53
CA ALA A 250 21.74 14.70 -15.27
C ALA A 250 20.33 14.55 -14.70
N SER A 251 20.22 14.25 -13.40
CA SER A 251 18.94 14.30 -12.70
C SER A 251 18.40 15.73 -12.66
N ALA A 252 17.11 15.91 -12.34
CA ALA A 252 16.66 17.25 -11.94
C ALA A 252 17.43 17.69 -10.68
N GLU A 253 17.79 18.97 -10.57
CA GLU A 253 18.57 19.47 -9.43
C GLU A 253 17.64 19.79 -8.25
N THR A 254 17.29 18.78 -7.45
CA THR A 254 16.29 18.92 -6.38
C THR A 254 16.75 18.36 -5.04
N GLY A 255 16.01 18.71 -3.98
CA GLY A 255 16.24 18.22 -2.62
C GLY A 255 15.97 16.72 -2.41
N THR A 256 15.49 16.00 -3.43
CA THR A 256 15.06 14.61 -3.30
C THR A 256 16.21 13.63 -3.58
N PRO A 257 16.10 12.36 -3.16
CA PRO A 257 16.99 11.31 -3.66
C PRO A 257 16.89 11.17 -5.18
N HIS A 258 17.99 10.78 -5.82
CA HIS A 258 18.05 10.44 -7.24
C HIS A 258 18.44 8.98 -7.43
N TRP A 259 18.03 8.38 -8.54
CA TRP A 259 18.41 7.03 -8.87
C TRP A 259 18.45 6.78 -10.37
N VAL A 260 19.28 5.82 -10.74
CA VAL A 260 19.31 5.20 -12.06
C VAL A 260 19.10 3.70 -11.89
N VAL A 261 18.24 3.09 -12.70
CA VAL A 261 18.08 1.64 -12.79
C VAL A 261 18.37 1.15 -14.20
N LEU A 262 19.21 0.13 -14.29
CA LEU A 262 19.41 -0.67 -15.48
C LEU A 262 18.57 -1.94 -15.35
N VAL A 263 17.53 -2.08 -16.18
CA VAL A 263 16.74 -3.32 -16.29
C VAL A 263 17.29 -4.13 -17.47
N PHE A 264 17.66 -5.39 -17.20
CA PHE A 264 18.19 -6.31 -18.20
C PHE A 264 17.09 -7.12 -18.88
N ASP A 265 17.30 -7.47 -20.14
CA ASP A 265 16.43 -8.33 -20.94
C ASP A 265 16.28 -9.74 -20.36
N LYS A 266 17.32 -10.24 -19.71
CA LYS A 266 17.40 -11.53 -19.03
C LYS A 266 18.31 -11.43 -17.80
N PRO A 267 18.24 -12.39 -16.86
CA PRO A 267 19.15 -12.42 -15.73
C PRO A 267 20.63 -12.44 -16.18
N ARG A 268 21.45 -11.58 -15.57
CA ARG A 268 22.89 -11.46 -15.84
C ARG A 268 23.68 -11.70 -14.58
N ALA A 269 24.82 -12.39 -14.71
CA ALA A 269 25.84 -12.40 -13.67
C ALA A 269 26.57 -11.04 -13.70
N VAL A 270 26.56 -10.34 -12.57
CA VAL A 270 27.24 -9.04 -12.40
C VAL A 270 28.14 -9.18 -11.18
N ALA A 271 29.42 -8.85 -11.33
CA ALA A 271 30.45 -8.86 -10.29
C ALA A 271 30.96 -7.44 -9.96
N GLY A 272 30.57 -6.45 -10.75
CA GLY A 272 30.83 -5.06 -10.43
C GLY A 272 30.11 -4.09 -11.36
N VAL A 273 30.27 -2.80 -11.05
CA VAL A 273 29.79 -1.69 -11.87
C VAL A 273 30.87 -0.61 -11.91
N GLU A 274 31.16 -0.12 -13.10
CA GLU A 274 31.92 1.12 -13.29
C GLU A 274 30.96 2.26 -13.63
N LEU A 275 31.05 3.34 -12.86
CA LEU A 275 30.28 4.57 -13.06
C LEU A 275 31.21 5.62 -13.65
N TYR A 276 30.83 6.20 -14.79
CA TYR A 276 31.57 7.30 -15.40
C TYR A 276 30.84 8.61 -15.12
N TRP A 277 31.58 9.59 -14.60
CA TRP A 277 31.04 10.86 -14.11
C TRP A 277 31.17 11.96 -15.17
N ALA A 278 30.18 12.86 -15.22
CA ALA A 278 30.25 14.00 -16.11
C ALA A 278 31.39 14.95 -15.70
N HIS A 279 32.05 15.56 -16.68
CA HIS A 279 33.09 16.56 -16.43
C HIS A 279 32.54 17.96 -16.74
N PHE A 280 32.48 18.84 -15.74
CA PHE A 280 31.94 20.18 -15.90
C PHE A 280 32.82 21.20 -15.18
N GLN A 281 33.08 22.34 -15.84
CA GLN A 281 33.89 23.43 -15.29
C GLN A 281 35.27 23.03 -14.71
N GLY A 282 35.91 22.02 -15.31
CA GLY A 282 37.26 21.59 -14.93
C GLY A 282 37.31 20.49 -13.85
N GLU A 283 36.16 19.93 -13.47
CA GLU A 283 36.07 18.90 -12.42
C GLU A 283 35.08 17.79 -12.81
N TYR A 284 35.32 16.58 -12.30
CA TYR A 284 34.37 15.47 -12.40
C TYR A 284 33.30 15.57 -11.32
N MET A 285 32.04 15.53 -11.74
CA MET A 285 30.85 15.72 -10.90
C MET A 285 30.50 14.42 -10.14
N VAL A 286 31.47 13.87 -9.41
CA VAL A 286 31.33 12.64 -8.63
C VAL A 286 30.37 12.85 -7.47
N SER A 287 29.39 11.97 -7.33
CA SER A 287 28.49 11.97 -6.17
C SER A 287 29.27 11.67 -4.88
N SER A 288 29.11 12.51 -3.86
CA SER A 288 29.75 12.32 -2.56
C SER A 288 29.20 11.12 -1.78
N ARG A 289 27.96 10.70 -2.04
CA ARG A 289 27.33 9.53 -1.42
C ARG A 289 26.38 8.83 -2.40
N TYR A 290 26.50 7.51 -2.51
CA TYR A 290 25.56 6.68 -3.27
C TYR A 290 25.68 5.20 -2.87
N ALA A 291 24.69 4.41 -3.26
CA ALA A 291 24.67 2.96 -3.08
C ALA A 291 24.42 2.26 -4.41
N ILE A 292 24.98 1.06 -4.56
CA ILE A 292 24.70 0.13 -5.66
C ILE A 292 23.87 -1.02 -5.09
N GLU A 293 22.75 -1.30 -5.72
CA GLU A 293 21.79 -2.31 -5.28
C GLU A 293 21.43 -3.23 -6.44
N ALA A 294 21.12 -4.50 -6.15
CA ALA A 294 20.57 -5.44 -7.12
C ALA A 294 19.13 -5.80 -6.78
N TRP A 295 18.32 -6.05 -7.80
CA TRP A 295 16.99 -6.61 -7.63
C TRP A 295 17.07 -8.10 -7.31
N ASP A 296 16.50 -8.54 -6.19
CA ASP A 296 16.48 -9.96 -5.78
C ASP A 296 15.22 -10.71 -6.24
N GLY A 297 14.34 -10.05 -6.99
CA GLY A 297 13.02 -10.55 -7.38
C GLY A 297 11.88 -9.96 -6.56
N ALA A 298 12.16 -9.40 -5.38
CA ALA A 298 11.16 -8.84 -4.47
C ALA A 298 11.53 -7.45 -3.93
N ARG A 299 12.82 -7.14 -3.78
CA ARG A 299 13.33 -5.88 -3.24
C ARG A 299 14.72 -5.56 -3.78
N TRP A 300 15.10 -4.30 -3.58
CA TRP A 300 16.48 -3.84 -3.80
C TRP A 300 17.36 -4.26 -2.63
N ARG A 301 18.44 -4.99 -2.93
CA ARG A 301 19.44 -5.45 -1.95
C ARG A 301 20.74 -4.69 -2.16
N PRO A 302 21.35 -4.10 -1.12
CA PRO A 302 22.62 -3.39 -1.24
C PRO A 302 23.75 -4.36 -1.63
N LEU A 303 24.64 -3.86 -2.49
CA LEU A 303 25.85 -4.54 -2.96
C LEU A 303 27.12 -3.77 -2.59
N ALA A 304 27.07 -2.44 -2.67
CA ALA A 304 28.16 -1.53 -2.30
C ALA A 304 27.60 -0.17 -1.87
N GLU A 305 28.36 0.55 -1.05
CA GLU A 305 28.11 1.94 -0.66
C GLU A 305 29.39 2.75 -0.85
N ALA A 306 29.23 3.98 -1.32
CA ALA A 306 30.33 4.91 -1.56
C ALA A 306 30.11 6.19 -0.76
N THR A 307 31.17 6.68 -0.12
CA THR A 307 31.14 7.91 0.68
C THR A 307 32.47 8.66 0.56
N GLY A 308 32.43 9.94 0.24
CA GLY A 308 33.64 10.78 0.18
C GLY A 308 34.57 10.48 -1.00
N GLU A 309 34.00 9.95 -2.09
CA GLU A 309 34.73 9.71 -3.34
C GLU A 309 35.41 10.99 -3.84
N GLN A 310 36.65 10.85 -4.30
CA GLN A 310 37.39 11.97 -4.88
C GLN A 310 36.98 12.16 -6.36
N PRO A 311 37.10 13.39 -6.90
CA PRO A 311 36.87 13.63 -8.32
C PRO A 311 37.70 12.69 -9.20
N ALA A 312 37.03 11.90 -10.03
CA ALA A 312 37.63 10.92 -10.92
C ALA A 312 36.75 10.72 -12.15
N LYS A 313 37.37 10.37 -13.29
CA LYS A 313 36.64 10.07 -14.54
C LYS A 313 35.63 8.95 -14.34
N SER A 314 36.03 7.91 -13.61
CA SER A 314 35.16 6.81 -13.23
C SER A 314 35.46 6.32 -11.82
N THR A 315 34.46 5.66 -11.23
CA THR A 315 34.58 4.92 -9.97
C THR A 315 34.12 3.49 -10.21
N THR A 316 34.95 2.52 -9.81
CA THR A 316 34.66 1.09 -9.99
C THR A 316 34.33 0.43 -8.67
N HIS A 317 33.21 -0.28 -8.62
CA HIS A 317 32.74 -1.02 -7.46
C HIS A 317 32.68 -2.51 -7.79
N ARG A 318 33.38 -3.33 -7.00
CA ARG A 318 33.37 -4.79 -7.12
C ARG A 318 32.67 -5.41 -5.93
N PHE A 319 31.89 -6.46 -6.17
CA PHE A 319 31.16 -7.19 -5.14
C PHE A 319 31.10 -8.68 -5.48
N ALA A 320 30.63 -9.50 -4.54
CA ALA A 320 30.40 -10.92 -4.80
C ALA A 320 29.42 -11.07 -5.98
N PRO A 321 29.71 -11.92 -7.00
CA PRO A 321 28.86 -12.04 -8.18
C PRO A 321 27.39 -12.33 -7.82
N VAL A 322 26.48 -11.62 -8.47
CA VAL A 322 25.03 -11.81 -8.33
C VAL A 322 24.39 -12.04 -9.69
N THR A 323 23.47 -12.99 -9.75
CA THR A 323 22.58 -13.14 -10.91
C THR A 323 21.34 -12.29 -10.66
N THR A 324 21.13 -11.24 -11.45
CA THR A 324 20.00 -10.31 -11.28
C THR A 324 19.42 -9.86 -12.62
N THR A 325 18.18 -9.38 -12.60
CA THR A 325 17.53 -8.73 -13.74
C THR A 325 17.64 -7.20 -13.70
N ALA A 326 18.14 -6.60 -12.62
CA ALA A 326 18.37 -5.16 -12.58
C ALA A 326 19.40 -4.73 -11.53
N ILE A 327 20.08 -3.63 -11.83
CA ILE A 327 20.96 -2.91 -10.91
C ILE A 327 20.43 -1.48 -10.72
N ARG A 328 20.47 -0.97 -9.49
CA ARG A 328 20.13 0.41 -9.14
C ARG A 328 21.35 1.13 -8.57
N ILE A 329 21.58 2.35 -9.02
CA ILE A 329 22.47 3.30 -8.38
C ILE A 329 21.58 4.32 -7.70
N ARG A 330 21.68 4.47 -6.38
CA ARG A 330 20.85 5.37 -5.59
C ARG A 330 21.70 6.41 -4.91
N GLN A 331 21.46 7.67 -5.24
CA GLN A 331 22.01 8.82 -4.54
C GLN A 331 20.99 9.31 -3.50
N PRO A 332 21.28 9.29 -2.19
CA PRO A 332 20.41 9.92 -1.20
C PRO A 332 20.33 11.44 -1.43
N ALA A 333 19.32 12.08 -0.84
CA ALA A 333 19.21 13.54 -0.86
C ALA A 333 20.53 14.19 -0.39
N ARG A 334 20.99 15.22 -1.11
CA ARG A 334 22.28 15.88 -0.86
C ARG A 334 23.50 14.94 -0.98
N GLY A 335 23.41 13.91 -1.81
CA GLY A 335 24.48 12.95 -2.07
C GLY A 335 25.32 13.27 -3.31
N GLY A 336 25.00 14.34 -4.04
CA GLY A 336 25.73 14.76 -5.24
C GLY A 336 27.13 15.28 -4.96
N HIS A 337 27.77 15.83 -5.99
CA HIS A 337 29.05 16.52 -5.87
C HIS A 337 28.96 17.67 -4.84
N PRO A 338 30.01 17.98 -4.04
CA PRO A 338 29.94 19.06 -3.05
C PRO A 338 29.52 20.42 -3.61
N GLY A 339 29.92 20.73 -4.85
CA GLY A 339 29.51 21.95 -5.56
C GLY A 339 28.06 21.92 -6.10
N ARG A 340 27.46 20.74 -6.24
CA ARG A 340 26.07 20.52 -6.73
C ARG A 340 25.42 19.35 -5.98
N PRO A 341 25.13 19.51 -4.67
CA PRO A 341 24.74 18.40 -3.80
C PRO A 341 23.39 17.77 -4.19
N HIS A 342 22.58 18.51 -4.92
CA HIS A 342 21.23 18.16 -5.35
C HIS A 342 21.17 17.54 -6.75
N LEU A 343 22.32 17.15 -7.30
CA LEU A 343 22.42 16.63 -8.67
C LEU A 343 23.12 15.27 -8.67
N MET A 344 22.65 14.35 -9.49
CA MET A 344 23.39 13.17 -9.92
C MET A 344 23.73 13.33 -11.40
N TRP A 345 25.01 13.21 -11.77
CA TRP A 345 25.45 13.51 -13.15
C TRP A 345 26.45 12.48 -13.66
N LEU A 346 26.00 11.65 -14.59
CA LEU A 346 26.75 10.52 -15.13
C LEU A 346 26.85 10.61 -16.65
N THR A 347 27.87 10.00 -17.22
CA THR A 347 28.01 9.82 -18.67
C THR A 347 27.68 8.39 -19.10
N GLU A 348 28.09 7.39 -18.33
CA GLU A 348 27.94 5.98 -18.73
C GLU A 348 27.97 5.07 -17.48
N ILE A 349 27.27 3.94 -17.54
CA ILE A 349 27.26 2.91 -16.51
C ILE A 349 27.58 1.55 -17.14
N LYS A 350 28.63 0.89 -16.64
CA LYS A 350 29.09 -0.42 -17.16
C LYS A 350 29.08 -1.49 -16.07
N PRO A 351 28.01 -2.32 -15.97
CA PRO A 351 28.04 -3.55 -15.21
C PRO A 351 28.97 -4.58 -15.88
N PHE A 352 29.76 -5.33 -15.11
CA PHE A 352 30.68 -6.36 -15.60
C PHE A 352 30.73 -7.60 -14.72
#